data_AF-A0A7S3GNE6-F1
#
_entry.id   AF-A0A7S3GNE6-F1
#
_cell.length_a   1.000
_cell.length_b   1.000
_cell.length_c   1.000
_cell.angle_alpha   90.00
_cell.angle_beta   90.00
_cell.angle_gamma   90.00
#
_symmetry.space_group_name_H-M   'P 1'
#
loop_
_entity.id
_entity.type
_entity.pdbx_description
1 polymer ?
#
loop_
_entity_poly.entity_id
_entity_poly.type
_entity_poly.pdbx_seq_one_letter_code
_entity_poly.pdbx_strand_id
1 'polypeptide(L)'
;SVLAGAGVGSLQSTALAAALTWVFRDGIGMIGSLVFAYYFANAFEIYIKEWRYLADVLNNVGLTLDLVSSYFPRYYFALTSISTLCKSCCGLIAGATKAV
;
A
#
# COMPACT_ATOMS: atom_id res chain seq x y z
N SER A 1 -0.74 18.38 2.07
CA SER A 1 -2.05 17.73 1.86
C SER A 1 -1.98 16.77 0.69
N VAL A 2 -2.58 15.59 0.82
CA VAL A 2 -2.65 14.52 -0.21
C VAL A 2 -3.02 15.04 -1.60
N LEU A 3 -3.91 16.04 -1.67
CA LEU A 3 -4.34 16.71 -2.91
C LEU A 3 -3.22 17.48 -3.62
N ALA A 4 -2.35 18.16 -2.88
CA ALA A 4 -1.19 18.87 -3.44
C ALA A 4 -0.09 17.89 -3.88
N GLY A 5 0.13 16.82 -3.13
CA GLY A 5 1.05 15.72 -3.50
C GLY A 5 0.54 14.89 -4.69
N ALA A 6 -0.76 14.93 -4.98
CA ALA A 6 -1.40 14.33 -6.15
C ALA A 6 -1.31 15.22 -7.41
N GLY A 7 -0.73 16.42 -7.33
CA GLY A 7 -0.61 17.34 -8.47
C GLY A 7 -1.91 18.06 -8.84
N VAL A 8 -2.94 17.99 -8.00
CA VAL A 8 -4.22 18.69 -8.22
C VAL A 8 -4.01 20.18 -7.89
N GLY A 9 -3.82 21.00 -8.93
CA GLY A 9 -3.79 22.47 -8.80
C GLY A 9 -2.59 23.23 -9.39
N SER A 10 -1.66 22.58 -10.12
CA SER A 10 -0.59 23.33 -10.83
C SER A 10 -0.88 23.43 -12.33
N LEU A 11 -0.71 24.64 -12.89
CA LEU A 11 -0.90 24.98 -14.31
C LEU A 11 -0.05 24.15 -15.30
N GLN A 12 0.92 23.37 -14.81
CA GLN A 12 1.87 22.57 -15.59
C GLN A 12 1.71 21.05 -15.43
N SER A 13 0.92 20.57 -14.45
CA SER A 13 0.70 19.14 -14.25
C SER A 13 -0.55 18.69 -15.00
N THR A 14 -0.39 18.07 -16.17
CA THR A 14 -1.48 17.45 -16.91
C THR A 14 -2.19 16.41 -16.04
N ALA A 15 -3.53 16.40 -16.03
CA ALA A 15 -4.34 15.41 -15.29
C ALA A 15 -3.90 13.95 -15.58
N LEU A 16 -3.38 13.71 -16.78
CA LEU A 16 -2.81 12.43 -17.22
C LEU A 16 -1.51 12.06 -16.48
N ALA A 17 -0.61 13.00 -16.24
CA ALA A 17 0.64 12.74 -15.49
C ALA A 17 0.35 12.42 -14.02
N ALA A 18 -0.61 13.13 -13.41
CA ALA A 18 -1.11 12.82 -12.08
C ALA A 18 -1.74 11.42 -12.04
N ALA A 19 -2.64 11.09 -12.98
CA ALA A 19 -3.27 9.77 -13.06
C ALA A 19 -2.25 8.63 -13.24
N LEU A 20 -1.25 8.80 -14.11
CA LEU A 20 -0.18 7.80 -14.30
C LEU A 20 0.59 7.57 -13.01
N THR A 21 0.92 8.64 -12.28
CA THR A 21 1.64 8.55 -11.00
C THR A 21 0.85 7.69 -10.00
N TRP A 22 -0.47 7.85 -9.95
CA TRP A 22 -1.36 7.02 -9.11
C TRP A 22 -1.39 5.56 -9.58
N VAL A 23 -1.53 5.32 -10.88
CA VAL A 23 -1.54 3.97 -11.44
C VAL A 23 -0.23 3.25 -11.19
N PHE A 24 0.92 3.91 -11.36
CA PHE A 24 2.22 3.31 -11.08
C PHE A 24 2.40 3.00 -9.60
N ARG A 25 2.03 3.94 -8.71
CA ARG A 25 2.07 3.74 -7.27
C ARG A 25 1.24 2.52 -6.84
N ASP A 26 -0.01 2.47 -7.28
CA ASP A 26 -0.94 1.43 -6.87
C ASP A 26 -0.62 0.11 -7.58
N GLY A 27 -0.12 0.16 -8.82
CA GLY A 27 0.34 -0.99 -9.59
C GLY A 27 1.55 -1.69 -8.96
N ILE A 28 2.56 -0.93 -8.51
CA ILE A 28 3.69 -1.48 -7.75
C ILE A 28 3.17 -2.12 -6.44
N GLY A 29 2.23 -1.45 -5.77
CA GLY A 29 1.47 -1.95 -4.63
C GLY A 29 0.89 -3.35 -4.84
N MET A 30 0.13 -3.50 -5.91
CA MET A 30 -0.56 -4.73 -6.25
C MET A 30 0.39 -5.84 -6.67
N ILE A 31 1.37 -5.55 -7.54
CA ILE A 31 2.35 -6.53 -7.99
C ILE A 31 3.17 -7.07 -6.81
N GLY A 32 3.62 -6.18 -5.91
CA GLY A 32 4.34 -6.59 -4.70
C GLY A 32 3.52 -7.52 -3.80
N SER A 33 2.23 -7.18 -3.60
CA SER A 33 1.32 -8.03 -2.81
C SER A 33 1.02 -9.37 -3.48
N LEU A 34 0.95 -9.43 -4.81
CA LEU A 34 0.72 -10.66 -5.58
C LEU A 34 1.92 -11.61 -5.50
N VAL A 35 3.14 -11.08 -5.65
CA VAL A 35 4.37 -11.86 -5.49
C VAL A 35 4.47 -12.40 -4.06
N PHE A 36 4.18 -11.56 -3.07
CA PHE A 36 4.14 -11.99 -1.67
C PHE A 36 3.10 -13.09 -1.44
N ALA A 37 1.90 -12.96 -2.01
CA ALA A 37 0.87 -13.99 -1.97
C ALA A 37 1.39 -15.32 -2.51
N TYR A 38 2.01 -15.29 -3.68
CA TYR A 38 2.50 -16.48 -4.35
C TYR A 38 3.56 -17.23 -3.53
N TYR A 39 4.52 -16.50 -2.95
CA TYR A 39 5.58 -17.10 -2.14
C TYR A 39 5.08 -17.62 -0.79
N PHE A 40 4.18 -16.90 -0.13
CA PHE A 40 3.73 -17.23 1.23
C PHE A 40 2.38 -17.97 1.28
N ALA A 41 1.76 -18.26 0.11
CA ALA A 41 0.47 -18.96 -0.01
C ALA A 41 0.38 -20.22 0.87
N ASN A 42 1.37 -21.11 0.76
CA ASN A 42 1.39 -22.38 1.49
C ASN A 42 1.61 -22.21 3.01
N ALA A 43 2.20 -21.09 3.45
CA ALA A 43 2.48 -20.85 4.86
C ALA A 43 1.28 -20.26 5.62
N PHE A 44 0.29 -19.70 4.92
CA PHE A 44 -0.90 -19.10 5.53
C PHE A 44 -1.78 -20.12 6.25
N GLU A 45 -1.90 -21.33 5.69
CA GLU A 45 -2.76 -22.39 6.23
C GLU A 45 -2.22 -23.00 7.53
N ILE A 46 -0.90 -22.92 7.76
CA ILE A 46 -0.24 -23.58 8.89
C ILE A 46 -0.31 -22.73 10.18
N TYR A 47 -0.21 -21.39 10.07
CA TYR A 47 -0.08 -20.49 11.24
C TYR A 47 -1.04 -19.29 11.21
N ILE A 48 -2.35 -19.56 11.09
CA ILE A 48 -3.40 -18.55 10.91
C ILE A 48 -3.38 -17.39 11.94
N LYS A 49 -3.00 -17.66 13.20
CA LYS A 49 -2.98 -16.67 14.29
C LYS A 49 -1.84 -15.66 14.14
N GLU A 50 -0.66 -16.13 13.75
CA GLU A 50 0.54 -15.30 13.59
C GLU A 50 0.42 -14.42 12.34
N TRP A 51 -0.14 -14.97 11.27
CA TRP A 51 -0.42 -14.20 10.05
C TRP A 51 -1.43 -13.09 10.27
N ARG A 52 -2.47 -13.32 11.09
CA ARG A 52 -3.40 -12.25 11.48
C ARG A 52 -2.68 -11.14 12.24
N TYR A 53 -1.80 -11.48 13.18
CA TYR A 53 -1.01 -10.48 13.91
C TYR A 53 -0.09 -9.69 12.97
N LEU A 54 0.57 -10.35 12.01
CA LEU A 54 1.37 -9.68 10.99
C LEU A 54 0.53 -8.74 10.11
N ALA A 55 -0.69 -9.14 9.72
CA ALA A 55 -1.60 -8.30 8.96
C ALA A 55 -1.93 -7.00 9.71
N ASP A 56 -2.27 -7.10 11.00
CA ASP A 56 -2.53 -5.93 11.84
C ASP A 56 -1.30 -5.03 11.98
N VAL A 57 -0.10 -5.61 12.14
CA VAL A 57 1.16 -4.85 12.18
C VAL A 57 1.43 -4.12 10.85
N LEU A 58 1.31 -4.82 9.71
CA LEU A 58 1.46 -4.25 8.36
C LEU A 58 0.48 -3.09 8.13
N ASN A 59 -0.77 -3.24 8.57
CA ASN A 59 -1.78 -2.19 8.45
C ASN A 59 -1.43 -0.96 9.31
N ASN A 60 -0.99 -1.16 10.56
CA ASN A 60 -0.55 -0.07 11.42
C ASN A 60 0.64 0.67 10.80
N VAL A 61 1.63 -0.04 10.27
CA VAL A 61 2.77 0.57 9.57
C VAL A 61 2.29 1.40 8.37
N GLY A 62 1.39 0.88 7.53
CA GLY A 62 0.81 1.63 6.42
C GLY A 62 0.10 2.92 6.86
N LEU A 63 -0.70 2.86 7.91
CA LEU A 63 -1.38 4.05 8.47
C LEU A 63 -0.38 5.07 9.04
N THR A 64 0.66 4.62 9.74
CA THR A 64 1.71 5.53 10.24
C THR A 64 2.47 6.22 9.10
N LEU A 65 2.76 5.51 8.01
CA LEU A 65 3.41 6.08 6.83
C LEU A 65 2.54 7.12 6.13
N ASP A 66 1.22 6.90 6.07
CA ASP A 66 0.28 7.90 5.56
C ASP A 66 0.24 9.17 6.43
N LEU A 67 0.23 9.01 7.76
CA LEU A 67 0.30 10.12 8.69
C LEU A 67 1.60 10.92 8.51
N VAL A 68 2.75 10.23 8.42
CA VAL A 68 4.06 10.84 8.19
C VAL A 68 4.14 11.51 6.82
N SER A 69 3.48 10.97 5.78
CA SER A 69 3.46 11.56 4.44
C SER A 69 2.81 12.96 4.41
N SER A 70 1.86 13.22 5.33
CA SER A 70 1.21 14.52 5.46
C SER A 70 2.17 15.60 5.97
N TYR A 71 3.17 15.21 6.77
CA TYR A 71 4.19 16.12 7.31
C TYR A 71 5.32 16.41 6.31
N PHE A 72 5.64 15.47 5.40
CA PHE A 72 6.75 15.60 4.45
C PHE A 72 6.28 15.56 2.98
N PRO A 73 5.88 16.71 2.40
CA PRO A 73 5.38 16.76 1.02
C PRO A 73 6.43 16.41 -0.05
N ARG A 74 7.74 16.46 0.29
CA ARG A 74 8.84 16.14 -0.63
C ARG A 74 8.95 14.64 -0.96
N TYR A 75 8.59 13.77 -0.02
CA TYR A 75 8.69 12.30 -0.16
C TYR A 75 7.34 11.62 -0.28
N TYR A 76 6.29 12.40 -0.53
CA TYR A 76 4.90 11.96 -0.55
C TYR A 76 4.71 10.73 -1.45
N PHE A 77 5.26 10.74 -2.66
CA PHE A 77 5.11 9.62 -3.60
C PHE A 77 5.68 8.30 -3.07
N ALA A 78 6.91 8.32 -2.56
CA ALA A 78 7.57 7.12 -2.05
C ALA A 78 6.88 6.59 -0.77
N LEU A 79 6.53 7.49 0.15
CA LEU A 79 5.85 7.14 1.40
C LEU A 79 4.47 6.54 1.16
N THR A 80 3.66 7.15 0.28
CA THR A 80 2.33 6.61 -0.06
C THR A 80 2.44 5.30 -0.85
N SER A 81 3.47 5.11 -1.69
CA SER A 81 3.71 3.82 -2.37
C SER A 81 3.92 2.67 -1.38
N ILE A 82 4.75 2.90 -0.37
CA ILE A 82 5.04 1.91 0.67
C ILE A 82 3.81 1.69 1.56
N SER A 83 3.06 2.75 1.89
CA SER A 83 1.78 2.63 2.61
C SER A 83 0.78 1.73 1.86
N THR A 84 0.59 1.97 0.55
CA THR A 84 -0.31 1.16 -0.29
C THR A 84 0.16 -0.29 -0.38
N LEU A 85 1.48 -0.55 -0.49
CA LEU A 85 2.05 -1.91 -0.43
C LEU A 85 1.67 -2.62 0.87
N CYS A 86 1.95 -2.01 2.02
CA CYS A 86 1.66 -2.61 3.32
C CYS A 86 0.17 -2.90 3.53
N LYS A 87 -0.71 -1.98 3.10
CA LYS A 87 -2.16 -2.14 3.19
C LYS A 87 -2.69 -3.23 2.26
N SER A 88 -2.19 -3.29 1.02
CA SER A 88 -2.55 -4.36 0.07
C SER A 88 -2.12 -5.73 0.57
N CYS A 89 -0.91 -5.85 1.16
CA CYS A 89 -0.47 -7.08 1.82
C CYS A 89 -1.36 -7.46 3.00
N CYS A 90 -1.73 -6.51 3.87
CA CYS A 90 -2.68 -6.79 4.96
C CYS A 90 -4.03 -7.29 4.42
N GLY A 91 -4.58 -6.63 3.40
CA GLY A 91 -5.86 -7.02 2.79
C GLY A 91 -5.84 -8.44 2.24
N LEU A 92 -4.73 -8.83 1.61
CA LEU A 92 -4.50 -10.19 1.13
C LEU A 92 -4.46 -11.21 2.29
N ILE A 93 -3.66 -10.96 3.33
CA ILE A 93 -3.52 -11.87 4.48
C ILE A 93 -4.86 -12.04 5.21
N ALA A 94 -5.61 -10.95 5.38
CA ALA A 94 -6.95 -10.97 5.95
C ALA A 94 -7.96 -11.73 5.08
N GLY A 95 -7.83 -11.65 3.75
CA GLY A 95 -8.63 -12.41 2.80
C GLY A 95 -8.33 -13.91 2.83
N ALA A 96 -7.03 -14.28 2.82
CA ALA A 96 -6.58 -15.66 2.92
C ALA A 96 -7.05 -16.33 4.23
N THR A 97 -7.03 -15.59 5.33
CA THR A 97 -7.50 -16.07 6.65
C THR A 97 -9.02 -16.31 6.71
N LYS A 98 -9.82 -15.70 5.81
CA LYS A 98 -11.28 -15.88 5.75
C LYS A 98 -11.72 -16.95 4.75
N ALA A 99 -10.83 -17.34 3.82
CA ALA A 99 -11.09 -18.33 2.79
C ALA A 99 -10.82 -19.77 3.27
N VAL A 100 -10.13 -19.92 4.41
CA VAL A 100 -9.95 -21.17 5.18
C VAL A 100 -11.04 -21.26 6.24
#